data_AF-A0A3D2JCP3-F1
#
_entry.id   AF-A0A3D2JCP3-F1
#
_cell.length_a   1.000
_cell.length_b   1.000
_cell.length_c   1.000
_cell.angle_alpha   90.00
_cell.angle_beta   90.00
_cell.angle_gamma   90.00
#
_symmetry.space_group_name_H-M   'P 1'
#
loop_
_entity.id
_entity.type
_entity.pdbx_description
1 polymer ?
#
loop_
_entity_poly.entity_id
_entity_poly.type
_entity_poly.pdbx_seq_one_letter_code
_entity_poly.pdbx_strand_id
1 'polypeptide(L)'
;GVPYDSYTQDLNSLLKQLRAGTKARIVMANIPDLTLLPDFSHSSASQKATMLTAIKKWNSAIASIAARYGVTLVDLFSHESQL
;
A
#
# COMPACT_ATOMS: atom_id res chain seq x y z
N GLY A 1 -6.00 12.27 9.65
CA GLY A 1 -5.36 11.17 8.89
C GLY A 1 -4.18 10.63 9.69
N VAL A 2 -3.69 9.43 9.35
CA VAL A 2 -2.49 8.83 9.97
C VAL A 2 -1.23 9.38 9.29
N PRO A 3 -0.22 9.87 10.02
CA PRO A 3 1.05 10.29 9.43
C PRO A 3 1.78 9.15 8.72
N TYR A 4 2.47 9.46 7.62
CA TYR A 4 3.21 8.48 6.83
C TYR A 4 4.24 7.71 7.67
N ASP A 5 5.05 8.41 8.47
CA ASP A 5 6.11 7.77 9.26
C ASP A 5 5.51 6.84 10.33
N SER A 6 4.45 7.27 11.03
CA SER A 6 3.72 6.45 11.99
C SER A 6 3.17 5.18 11.34
N TYR A 7 2.51 5.30 10.19
CA TYR A 7 2.02 4.13 9.46
C TYR A 7 3.13 3.15 9.09
N THR A 8 4.27 3.64 8.56
CA THR A 8 5.37 2.75 8.17
C THR A 8 6.03 2.07 9.37
N GLN A 9 6.13 2.77 10.51
CA GLN A 9 6.62 2.21 11.76
C GLN A 9 5.68 1.14 12.31
N ASP A 10 4.38 1.39 12.28
CA ASP A 10 3.35 0.45 12.73
C ASP A 10 3.31 -0.79 11.85
N LEU A 11 3.34 -0.63 10.52
CA LEU A 11 3.38 -1.75 9.57
C LEU A 11 4.63 -2.62 9.78
N ASN A 12 5.81 -2.00 9.95
CA ASN A 12 7.04 -2.72 10.23
C ASN A 12 6.96 -3.50 11.56
N SER A 13 6.39 -2.88 12.60
CA SER A 13 6.23 -3.52 13.92
C SER A 13 5.24 -4.68 13.87
N LEU A 14 4.11 -4.52 13.17
CA LEU A 14 3.11 -5.55 12.96
C LEU A 14 3.72 -6.77 12.24
N LEU A 15 4.40 -6.56 11.12
CA LEU A 15 4.97 -7.69 10.36
C LEU A 15 6.10 -8.38 11.11
N LYS A 16 6.91 -7.64 11.89
CA LYS A 16 7.90 -8.23 12.79
C LYS A 16 7.23 -9.18 13.80
N GLN A 17 6.15 -8.73 14.43
CA GLN A 17 5.43 -9.53 15.42
C GLN A 17 4.75 -10.74 14.79
N LEU A 18 4.07 -10.58 13.65
CA LEU A 18 3.44 -11.70 12.94
C LEU A 18 4.47 -12.77 12.53
N ARG A 19 5.64 -12.35 12.03
CA ARG A 19 6.71 -13.32 11.66
C ARG A 19 7.33 -14.03 12.85
N ALA A 20 7.36 -13.39 14.01
CA ALA A 20 7.79 -14.05 15.25
C ALA A 20 6.71 -15.00 15.79
N GLY A 21 5.43 -14.64 15.65
CA GLY A 21 4.30 -15.36 16.25
C GLY A 21 3.69 -16.48 15.41
N THR A 22 3.95 -16.54 14.10
CA THR A 22 3.41 -17.61 13.25
C THR A 22 4.33 -17.98 12.08
N LYS A 23 4.16 -19.20 11.58
CA LYS A 23 4.74 -19.69 10.32
C LYS A 23 3.77 -19.62 9.15
N ALA A 24 2.55 -19.12 9.37
CA ALA A 24 1.56 -18.96 8.32
C ALA A 24 2.06 -18.07 7.18
N ARG A 25 1.52 -18.30 5.98
CA ARG A 25 1.72 -17.40 4.84
C ARG A 25 0.93 -16.12 5.11
N ILE A 26 1.60 -14.99 4.91
CA ILE A 26 0.99 -13.66 5.04
C ILE A 26 0.88 -13.10 3.63
N VAL A 27 -0.31 -12.63 3.28
CA VAL A 27 -0.62 -11.95 2.03
C VAL A 27 -1.17 -10.58 2.38
N MET A 28 -0.72 -9.54 1.70
CA MET A 28 -1.21 -8.17 1.87
C MET A 28 -1.48 -7.53 0.52
N ALA A 29 -2.37 -6.55 0.49
CA ALA A 29 -2.59 -5.71 -0.68
C ALA A 29 -1.95 -4.33 -0.48
N ASN A 30 -1.52 -3.70 -1.57
CA ASN A 30 -1.16 -2.27 -1.56
C ASN A 30 -2.39 -1.38 -1.80
N ILE A 31 -2.17 -0.07 -1.93
CA ILE A 31 -3.23 0.90 -2.17
C ILE A 31 -3.58 0.90 -3.67
N PRO A 32 -4.85 0.70 -4.06
CA PRO A 32 -5.27 0.80 -5.45
C PRO A 32 -5.14 2.25 -5.96
N ASP A 33 -5.31 2.47 -7.26
CA ASP A 33 -5.38 3.82 -7.80
C ASP A 33 -6.69 4.52 -7.37
N LEU A 34 -6.63 5.25 -6.26
CA LEU A 34 -7.77 5.99 -5.71
C LEU A 34 -8.25 7.10 -6.67
N THR A 35 -7.47 7.52 -7.67
CA THR A 35 -7.88 8.58 -8.62
C THR A 35 -9.04 8.15 -9.51
N LEU A 36 -9.35 6.85 -9.52
CA LEU A 36 -10.40 6.23 -10.32
C LEU A 36 -11.71 6.05 -9.54
N LEU A 37 -11.72 6.30 -8.23
CA LEU A 37 -12.95 6.16 -7.44
C LEU A 37 -13.93 7.30 -7.77
N PRO A 38 -15.26 7.04 -7.77
CA PRO A 38 -16.27 8.05 -8.08
C PRO A 38 -16.18 9.33 -7.24
N ASP A 39 -15.77 9.21 -5.97
CA ASP A 39 -15.62 10.34 -5.06
C ASP A 39 -14.57 11.36 -5.53
N PHE A 40 -13.63 10.96 -6.38
CA PHE A 40 -12.60 11.84 -6.97
C PHE A 40 -12.88 12.19 -8.45
N SER A 41 -14.08 11.91 -8.95
CA SER A 41 -14.48 12.21 -10.34
C SER A 41 -14.38 13.71 -10.66
N HIS A 42 -14.72 14.57 -9.70
CA HIS A 42 -14.68 16.03 -9.83
C HIS A 42 -13.31 16.66 -9.50
N SER A 43 -12.31 15.86 -9.12
CA SER A 43 -10.97 16.37 -8.84
C SER A 43 -10.28 16.85 -10.11
N SER A 44 -9.57 17.98 -10.03
CA SER A 44 -8.76 18.49 -11.13
C SER A 44 -7.61 17.55 -11.47
N ALA A 45 -7.04 17.70 -12.68
CA ALA A 45 -5.87 16.93 -13.09
C ALA A 45 -4.68 17.10 -12.12
N SER A 46 -4.46 18.32 -11.59
CA SER A 46 -3.38 18.58 -10.62
C SER A 46 -3.63 17.94 -9.25
N GLN A 47 -4.88 17.88 -8.80
CA GLN A 47 -5.26 17.17 -7.58
C GLN A 47 -5.05 15.66 -7.75
N LYS A 48 -5.48 15.08 -8.88
CA LYS A 48 -5.25 13.67 -9.21
C LYS A 48 -3.77 13.33 -9.30
N ALA A 49 -2.95 14.19 -9.91
CA ALA A 49 -1.49 13.98 -9.98
C ALA A 49 -0.81 14.02 -8.60
N THR A 50 -1.24 14.93 -7.72
CA THR A 50 -0.76 14.99 -6.33
C THR A 50 -1.13 13.73 -5.57
N MET A 51 -2.37 13.27 -5.70
CA MET A 51 -2.85 12.04 -5.07
C MET A 51 -2.12 10.80 -5.59
N LEU A 52 -1.92 10.70 -6.91
CA LEU A 52 -1.16 9.61 -7.52
C LEU A 52 0.28 9.54 -6.99
N THR A 53 0.93 10.69 -6.83
CA THR A 53 2.28 10.79 -6.25
C THR A 53 2.30 10.28 -4.80
N ALA A 54 1.28 10.64 -4.01
CA ALA A 54 1.14 10.12 -2.65
C ALA A 54 0.92 8.61 -2.65
N ILE A 55 -0.01 8.08 -3.45
CA ILE A 55 -0.28 6.63 -3.54
C ILE A 55 1.00 5.86 -3.89
N LYS A 56 1.76 6.33 -4.88
CA LYS A 56 3.04 5.72 -5.27
C LYS A 56 4.07 5.71 -4.14
N LYS A 57 4.19 6.82 -3.39
CA LYS A 57 5.07 6.91 -2.21
C LYS A 57 4.72 5.85 -1.17
N TRP A 58 3.43 5.71 -0.85
CA TRP A 58 2.96 4.74 0.14
C TRP A 58 3.13 3.29 -0.35
N ASN A 59 2.78 2.99 -1.60
CA ASN A 59 2.94 1.66 -2.18
C ASN A 59 4.40 1.20 -2.21
N SER A 60 5.35 2.11 -2.45
CA SER A 60 6.78 1.81 -2.40
C SER A 60 7.24 1.38 -0.99
N ALA A 61 6.76 2.07 0.05
CA ALA A 61 7.06 1.70 1.44
C ALA A 61 6.43 0.37 1.82
N ILE A 62 5.17 0.14 1.45
CA ILE A 62 4.46 -1.14 1.68
C ILE A 62 5.24 -2.28 1.03
N ALA A 63 5.65 -2.13 -0.24
CA ALA A 63 6.41 -3.15 -0.96
C ALA A 63 7.77 -3.42 -0.31
N SER A 64 8.50 -2.37 0.08
CA SER A 64 9.80 -2.50 0.74
C SER A 64 9.69 -3.23 2.10
N ILE A 65 8.67 -2.90 2.89
CA ILE A 65 8.42 -3.52 4.19
C ILE A 65 7.93 -4.97 4.01
N ALA A 66 7.03 -5.24 3.07
CA ALA A 66 6.56 -6.59 2.76
C ALA A 66 7.72 -7.50 2.34
N ALA A 67 8.60 -7.03 1.45
CA ALA A 67 9.78 -7.75 0.99
C ALA A 67 10.74 -8.11 2.14
N ARG A 68 11.01 -7.17 3.06
CA ARG A 68 11.85 -7.40 4.24
C ARG A 68 11.37 -8.58 5.09
N TYR A 69 10.06 -8.78 5.18
CA TYR A 69 9.45 -9.86 5.96
C TYR A 69 8.95 -11.01 5.09
N GLY A 70 9.29 -11.08 3.80
CA GLY A 70 8.86 -12.15 2.88
C GLY A 70 7.34 -12.28 2.73
N VAL A 71 6.58 -11.21 2.94
CA VAL A 71 5.12 -11.18 2.78
C VAL A 71 4.78 -11.10 1.29
N THR A 72 3.82 -11.91 0.84
CA THR A 72 3.33 -11.83 -0.53
C THR A 72 2.49 -10.58 -0.70
N LEU A 73 2.89 -9.69 -1.62
CA LEU A 73 2.14 -8.49 -1.94
C LEU A 73 1.27 -8.71 -3.17
N VAL A 74 -0.03 -8.44 -3.04
CA VAL A 74 -0.98 -8.31 -4.13
C VAL A 74 -0.98 -6.85 -4.56
N ASP A 75 -0.62 -6.61 -5.82
CA ASP A 75 -0.63 -5.27 -6.39
C ASP A 75 -2.03 -4.93 -6.93
N LEU A 76 -2.73 -4.05 -6.23
CA LEU A 76 -4.03 -3.50 -6.63
C LEU A 76 -3.89 -2.18 -7.41
N PHE A 77 -2.68 -1.63 -7.49
CA PHE A 77 -2.41 -0.38 -8.17
C PHE A 77 -2.26 -0.59 -9.68
N SER A 78 -1.50 -1.62 -10.06
CA SER A 78 -1.38 -2.03 -11.46
C SER A 78 -2.71 -2.61 -11.94
N HIS A 79 -3.28 -2.06 -13.00
CA HIS A 79 -4.59 -2.47 -13.58
C HIS A 79 -4.66 -3.92 -14.11
N GLU A 80 -3.64 -4.74 -13.87
CA GLU A 80 -3.57 -6.13 -14.31
C GLU A 80 -3.74 -7.08 -13.14
N SER A 81 -4.95 -7.15 -12.60
CA SER A 81 -5.43 -8.44 -12.10
C SER A 81 -5.80 -9.27 -13.34
N GLN A 82 -4.79 -9.85 -14.00
CA GLN A 82 -5.02 -10.91 -14.97
C GLN A 82 -5.64 -12.09 -14.22
N LEU A 83 -6.95 -12.29 -14.44
CA LEU A 83 -7.62 -13.57 -14.25
C LEU A 83 -7.31 -14.49 -15.43
#